data_AF-A0A3N0GGY8-F1
#
_entry.id   AF-A0A3N0GGY8-F1
#
_cell.length_a   1.000
_cell.length_b   1.000
_cell.length_c   1.000
_cell.angle_alpha   90.00
_cell.angle_beta   90.00
_cell.angle_gamma   90.00
#
_symmetry.space_group_name_H-M   'P 1'
#
loop_
_entity.id
_entity.type
_entity.pdbx_description
1 polymer ?
#
loop_
_entity_poly.entity_id
_entity_poly.type
_entity_poly.pdbx_seq_one_letter_code
_entity_poly.pdbx_strand_id
1 'polypeptide(L)'
;MANKIYHLYPSGAGFSNNTVDYHGTLYAVAAVNNRQARYFAHNDVWATDASQPQGIVEIYQRGAGEPGDHRLWCGCQIFGGLGLQHMEGVRAIRAAMHGHLKECQAHSH
;
A
#
# COMPACT_ATOMS: atom_id res chain seq x y z
N MET A 1 19.33 7.75 -4.04
CA MET A 1 18.99 7.07 -2.77
C MET A 1 18.00 5.97 -3.09
N ALA A 2 18.15 4.77 -2.52
CA ALA A 2 17.21 3.67 -2.75
C ALA A 2 15.90 3.88 -1.97
N ASN A 3 14.77 3.54 -2.57
CA ASN A 3 13.48 3.59 -1.89
C ASN A 3 13.37 2.46 -0.87
N LYS A 4 12.65 2.73 0.23
CA LYS A 4 12.30 1.75 1.26
C LYS A 4 10.80 1.81 1.52
N ILE A 5 10.24 0.72 2.02
CA ILE A 5 8.85 0.69 2.47
C ILE A 5 8.79 1.15 3.93
N TYR A 6 7.95 2.15 4.19
CA TYR A 6 7.63 2.66 5.51
C TYR A 6 6.21 2.26 5.87
N HIS A 7 6.05 1.62 7.03
CA HIS A 7 4.75 1.33 7.62
C HIS A 7 4.33 2.52 8.49
N LEU A 8 3.17 3.08 8.17
CA LEU A 8 2.60 4.24 8.83
C LEU A 8 1.17 3.91 9.28
N TYR A 9 0.85 4.31 10.50
CA TYR A 9 -0.45 4.13 11.13
C TYR A 9 -1.08 5.50 11.34
N PRO A 10 -2.34 5.72 10.92
CA PRO A 10 -3.05 6.94 11.23
C PRO A 10 -3.09 7.18 12.75
N SER A 11 -2.93 8.43 13.15
CA SER A 11 -3.04 8.86 14.55
C SER A 11 -3.77 10.20 14.60
N GLY A 12 -4.24 10.60 15.79
CA GLY A 12 -4.93 11.88 15.96
C GLY A 12 -4.13 13.13 15.54
N ALA A 13 -2.81 12.99 15.28
CA ALA A 13 -1.93 14.06 14.83
C ALA A 13 -1.33 13.81 13.42
N GLY A 14 -1.87 12.85 12.65
CA GLY A 14 -1.40 12.51 11.31
C GLY A 14 -0.99 11.04 11.20
N PHE A 15 0.32 10.76 11.15
CA PHE A 15 0.85 9.40 10.95
C PHE A 15 2.01 9.07 11.87
N SER A 16 1.95 7.87 12.46
CA SER A 16 2.96 7.29 13.35
C SER A 16 3.64 6.08 12.68
N ASN A 17 4.91 5.87 12.97
CA ASN A 17 5.61 4.62 12.59
C ASN A 17 5.46 3.52 13.65
N ASN A 18 4.96 3.90 14.84
CA ASN A 18 4.64 2.98 15.91
C ASN A 18 3.18 2.57 15.78
N THR A 19 2.90 1.28 15.98
CA THR A 19 1.56 0.69 16.01
C THR A 19 0.81 1.18 17.25
N VAL A 20 0.26 2.40 17.16
CA VAL A 20 -0.78 2.85 18.08
C VAL A 20 -2.05 2.45 17.36
N ASP A 21 -2.72 1.38 17.80
CA ASP A 21 -3.83 0.73 17.09
C ASP A 21 -5.07 1.64 17.04
N TYR A 22 -5.00 2.69 16.22
CA TYR A 22 -6.08 3.62 15.95
C TYR A 22 -6.81 3.08 14.72
N HIS A 23 -7.90 2.35 14.96
CA HIS A 23 -8.79 1.79 13.93
C HIS A 23 -8.20 0.69 13.02
N GLY A 24 -7.03 0.12 13.34
CA GLY A 24 -6.47 -1.01 12.61
C GLY A 24 -6.09 -0.72 11.16
N THR A 25 -5.81 0.54 10.82
CA THR A 25 -5.38 0.95 9.47
C THR A 25 -3.86 1.06 9.37
N LEU A 26 -3.29 0.49 8.31
CA LEU A 26 -1.88 0.49 7.97
C LEU A 26 -1.69 1.03 6.55
N TYR A 27 -0.75 1.94 6.38
CA TYR A 27 -0.25 2.43 5.10
C TYR A 27 1.16 1.89 4.90
N ALA A 28 1.41 1.23 3.77
CA ALA A 28 2.76 0.94 3.31
C ALA A 28 3.13 1.94 2.22
N VAL A 29 4.23 2.67 2.43
CA VAL A 29 4.64 3.79 1.58
C VAL A 29 6.07 3.61 1.11
N ALA A 30 6.28 3.61 -0.20
CA ALA A 30 7.61 3.60 -0.80
C ALA A 30 8.16 5.03 -0.85
N ALA A 31 9.31 5.26 -0.20
CA ALA A 31 9.94 6.59 -0.13
C ALA A 31 11.44 6.50 0.13
N VAL A 32 12.18 7.58 -0.08
CA VAL A 32 13.63 7.64 0.25
C VAL A 32 13.90 7.92 1.72
N ASN A 33 12.93 8.47 2.45
CA ASN A 33 13.03 8.74 3.89
C ASN A 33 11.63 8.84 4.56
N ASN A 34 11.63 8.86 5.89
CA ASN A 34 10.40 8.87 6.69
C ASN A 34 9.59 10.19 6.55
N ARG A 35 10.26 11.33 6.32
CA ARG A 35 9.57 12.61 6.10
C ARG A 35 8.75 12.56 4.81
N GLN A 36 9.34 12.05 3.74
CA GLN A 36 8.66 11.88 2.46
C GLN A 36 7.53 10.83 2.55
N ALA A 37 7.75 9.72 3.26
CA ALA A 37 6.70 8.73 3.50
C ALA A 37 5.46 9.34 4.17
N ARG A 38 5.66 10.15 5.23
CA ARG A 38 4.55 10.86 5.90
C ARG A 38 3.87 11.87 5.00
N TYR A 39 4.62 12.58 4.17
CA TYR A 39 4.05 13.50 3.19
C TYR A 39 3.11 12.78 2.22
N PHE A 40 3.54 11.64 1.66
CA PHE A 40 2.69 10.85 0.75
C PHE A 40 1.46 10.30 1.45
N ALA A 41 1.61 9.75 2.66
CA ALA A 41 0.48 9.24 3.44
C ALA A 41 -0.55 10.34 3.78
N HIS A 42 -0.08 11.52 4.20
CA HIS A 42 -0.93 12.65 4.56
C HIS A 42 -1.71 13.22 3.37
N ASN A 43 -1.13 13.17 2.17
CA ASN A 43 -1.74 13.73 0.96
C ASN A 43 -2.37 12.65 0.06
N ASP A 44 -2.51 11.41 0.55
CA ASP A 44 -3.03 10.25 -0.18
C ASP A 44 -2.39 10.04 -1.58
N VAL A 45 -1.06 10.24 -1.67
CA VAL A 45 -0.33 10.16 -2.94
C VAL A 45 0.10 8.72 -3.19
N TRP A 46 -0.56 8.06 -4.14
CA TRP A 46 -0.22 6.72 -4.61
C TRP A 46 1.01 6.72 -5.51
N ALA A 47 1.75 5.61 -5.50
CA ALA A 47 2.84 5.40 -6.44
C ALA A 47 2.32 5.37 -7.88
N THR A 48 3.11 5.90 -8.82
CA THR A 48 2.74 5.98 -10.24
C THR A 48 3.74 5.29 -11.17
N ASP A 49 4.97 5.04 -10.72
CA ASP A 49 6.06 4.46 -11.52
C ASP A 49 6.50 3.11 -10.95
N ALA A 50 6.27 2.04 -11.72
CA ALA A 50 6.67 0.66 -11.39
C ALA A 50 8.17 0.47 -11.18
N SER A 51 9.01 1.23 -11.90
CA SER A 51 10.46 1.09 -11.88
C SER A 51 11.09 1.74 -10.65
N GLN A 52 10.47 2.83 -10.17
CA GLN A 52 10.92 3.55 -8.99
C GLN A 52 9.71 4.05 -8.16
N PRO A 53 8.99 3.14 -7.49
CA PRO A 53 7.76 3.49 -6.79
C PRO A 53 8.01 4.49 -5.68
N GLN A 54 7.39 5.66 -5.76
CA GLN A 54 7.37 6.69 -4.73
C GLN A 54 5.92 7.06 -4.44
N GLY A 55 5.46 6.80 -3.23
CA GLY A 55 4.05 6.98 -2.85
C GLY A 55 3.51 5.79 -2.06
N ILE A 56 2.22 5.84 -1.77
CA ILE A 56 1.46 4.76 -1.16
C ILE A 56 1.46 3.58 -2.12
N VAL A 57 1.81 2.40 -1.60
CA VAL A 57 1.75 1.15 -2.35
C VAL A 57 0.69 0.22 -1.77
N GLU A 58 0.32 0.37 -0.50
CA GLU A 58 -0.69 -0.46 0.15
C GLU A 58 -1.43 0.34 1.24
N ILE A 59 -2.75 0.16 1.33
CA ILE A 59 -3.55 0.56 2.47
C ILE A 59 -4.35 -0.66 2.92
N TYR A 60 -4.20 -1.03 4.18
CA TYR A 60 -4.97 -2.08 4.82
C TYR A 60 -5.76 -1.49 5.97
N GLN A 61 -7.08 -1.66 5.98
CA GLN A 61 -7.95 -1.23 7.05
C GLN A 61 -8.65 -2.46 7.65
N ARG A 62 -8.36 -2.77 8.91
CA ARG A 62 -9.04 -3.85 9.62
C ARG A 62 -10.51 -3.49 9.87
N GLY A 63 -11.43 -4.36 9.45
CA GLY A 63 -12.84 -4.26 9.86
C GLY A 63 -13.00 -4.75 11.30
N ALA A 64 -13.69 -4.00 12.14
CA ALA A 64 -13.94 -4.34 13.54
C ALA A 64 -14.99 -5.47 13.68
N GLY A 65 -14.72 -6.65 13.09
CA GLY A 65 -15.66 -7.78 12.97
C GLY A 65 -16.28 -7.93 11.58
N GLU A 66 -16.22 -6.88 10.75
CA GLU A 66 -16.66 -6.85 9.35
C GLU A 66 -15.49 -7.11 8.37
N PRO A 67 -15.75 -7.33 7.08
CA PRO A 67 -14.72 -7.39 6.07
C PRO A 67 -14.04 -6.00 5.93
N GLY A 68 -12.76 -5.91 6.34
CA GLY A 68 -11.97 -4.67 6.24
C GLY A 68 -11.67 -4.24 4.79
N ASP A 69 -11.22 -3.00 4.56
CA ASP A 69 -10.84 -2.55 3.20
C ASP A 69 -9.35 -2.84 2.92
N HIS A 70 -9.03 -3.25 1.69
CA HIS A 70 -7.65 -3.35 1.24
C HIS A 70 -7.49 -2.74 -0.14
N ARG A 71 -6.51 -1.87 -0.27
CA ARG A 71 -6.10 -1.24 -1.52
C ARG A 71 -4.62 -1.47 -1.75
N LEU A 72 -4.24 -1.92 -2.93
CA LEU A 72 -2.88 -2.32 -3.25
C LEU A 72 -2.50 -1.91 -4.67
N TRP A 73 -1.36 -1.26 -4.81
CA TRP A 73 -0.85 -0.78 -6.09
C TRP A 73 0.14 -1.77 -6.71
N CYS A 74 -0.07 -2.10 -7.97
CA CYS A 74 0.65 -3.18 -8.66
C CYS A 74 1.78 -2.75 -9.61
N GLY A 75 2.06 -1.45 -9.71
CA GLY A 75 2.96 -0.90 -10.72
C GLY A 75 2.29 0.03 -11.74
N CYS A 76 0.98 -0.13 -11.96
CA CYS A 76 0.25 0.63 -12.99
C CYS A 76 -1.20 0.97 -12.60
N GLN A 77 -1.82 0.20 -11.70
CA GLN A 77 -3.17 0.46 -11.20
C GLN A 77 -3.31 0.08 -9.73
N ILE A 78 -4.39 0.57 -9.11
CA ILE A 78 -4.75 0.27 -7.73
C ILE A 78 -5.87 -0.76 -7.76
N PHE A 79 -5.65 -1.90 -7.10
CA PHE A 79 -6.68 -2.89 -6.85
C PHE A 79 -7.27 -2.67 -5.46
N GLY A 80 -8.59 -2.71 -5.35
CA GLY A 80 -9.32 -2.54 -4.08
C GLY A 80 -10.33 -3.67 -3.86
N GLY A 81 -10.63 -4.00 -2.60
CA GLY A 81 -11.67 -4.97 -2.28
C GLY A 81 -12.04 -5.02 -0.80
N LEU A 82 -13.32 -5.32 -0.53
CA LEU A 82 -13.82 -5.64 0.80
C LEU A 82 -13.27 -7.00 1.24
N GLY A 83 -12.83 -7.09 2.49
CA GLY A 83 -12.74 -8.35 3.19
C GLY A 83 -11.59 -9.24 2.80
N LEU A 84 -10.35 -8.74 2.84
CA LEU A 84 -9.20 -9.64 2.97
C LEU A 84 -9.13 -10.26 4.38
N GLN A 85 -10.22 -10.88 4.83
CA GLN A 85 -10.29 -11.63 6.08
C GLN A 85 -9.44 -12.91 6.02
N HIS A 86 -9.00 -13.32 4.83
CA HIS A 86 -8.14 -14.49 4.65
C HIS A 86 -6.87 -14.13 3.88
N MET A 87 -5.74 -14.64 4.38
CA MET A 87 -4.42 -14.60 3.73
C MET A 87 -4.47 -15.02 2.25
N GLU A 88 -5.47 -15.80 1.85
CA GLU A 88 -5.71 -16.19 0.46
C GLU A 88 -6.09 -15.02 -0.45
N GLY A 89 -6.92 -14.07 -0.01
CA GLY A 89 -7.26 -12.91 -0.84
C GLY A 89 -6.06 -11.95 -0.99
N VAL A 90 -5.27 -11.76 0.07
CA VAL A 90 -3.98 -11.03 -0.01
C VAL A 90 -3.02 -11.73 -0.97
N ARG A 91 -2.93 -13.07 -0.90
CA ARG A 91 -2.12 -13.87 -1.83
C ARG A 91 -2.63 -13.79 -3.25
N ALA A 92 -3.95 -13.81 -3.46
CA ALA A 92 -4.57 -13.75 -4.78
C ALA A 92 -4.32 -12.39 -5.44
N ILE A 93 -4.46 -11.29 -4.69
CA ILE A 93 -4.13 -9.96 -5.20
C ILE A 93 -2.63 -9.86 -5.45
N ARG A 94 -1.76 -10.28 -4.52
CA ARG A 94 -0.30 -10.30 -4.76
C ARG A 94 0.09 -11.17 -5.96
N ALA A 95 -0.58 -12.30 -6.18
CA ALA A 95 -0.36 -13.16 -7.33
C ALA A 95 -0.86 -12.52 -8.63
N ALA A 96 -2.04 -11.90 -8.63
CA ALA A 96 -2.56 -11.14 -9.76
C ALA A 96 -1.65 -9.96 -10.12
N MET A 97 -1.08 -9.28 -9.11
CA MET A 97 -0.09 -8.23 -9.32
C MET A 97 1.21 -8.76 -9.89
N HIS A 98 1.74 -9.87 -9.38
CA HIS A 98 2.92 -10.52 -9.96
C HIS A 98 2.69 -10.97 -11.40
N GLY A 99 1.46 -11.42 -11.73
CA GLY A 99 1.05 -11.69 -13.11
C GLY A 99 1.06 -10.42 -13.95
N HIS A 100 0.42 -9.36 -13.46
CA HIS A 100 0.28 -8.11 -14.18
C HIS A 100 1.60 -7.35 -14.37
N LEU A 101 2.50 -7.37 -13.38
CA LEU A 101 3.86 -6.82 -13.51
C LEU A 101 4.65 -7.52 -14.61
N LYS A 102 4.53 -8.85 -14.72
CA LYS A 102 5.15 -9.62 -15.81
C LYS A 102 4.56 -9.25 -17.17
N GLU A 103 3.24 -9.07 -17.25
CA GLU A 103 2.54 -8.66 -18.48
C GLU A 103 2.91 -7.23 -18.88
N CYS A 104 2.88 -6.26 -17.97
CA CYS A 104 3.27 -4.88 -18.25
C CYS A 104 4.75 -4.76 -18.65
N GLN A 105 5.65 -5.55 -18.05
CA GLN A 105 7.06 -5.61 -18.45
C GLN A 105 7.24 -6.24 -19.84
N ALA A 106 6.45 -7.25 -20.20
CA ALA A 106 6.52 -7.92 -21.50
C ALA A 106 6.03 -7.04 -22.67
N HIS A 107 5.14 -6.08 -22.40
CA HIS A 107 4.59 -5.17 -23.42
C HIS A 107 5.33 -3.83 -23.56
N SER A 108 6.40 -3.62 -22.79
CA SER A 108 7.22 -2.39 -22.83
C SER A 108 8.45 -2.50 -23.76
N HIS A 109 8.46 -3.48 -24.68
CA HIS A 109 9.55 -3.74 -25.64
C HIS A 109 9.14 -3.43 -27.07
#